data_AF-A0A7W9J1I0-F1
#
_entry.id   AF-A0A7W9J1I0-F1
#
_cell.length_a   1.000
_cell.length_b   1.000
_cell.length_c   1.000
_cell.angle_alpha   90.00
_cell.angle_beta   90.00
_cell.angle_gamma   90.00
#
_symmetry.space_group_name_H-M   'P 1'
#
loop_
_entity.id
_entity.type
_entity.pdbx_description
1 polymer ?
#
loop_
_entity_poly.entity_id
_entity_poly.type
_entity_poly.pdbx_seq_one_letter_code
_entity_poly.pdbx_strand_id
1 'polypeptide(L)'
;MRKSVLVLAGVLLLSTLVAPTAPARVAASPPESTFFSTVHVDAGATVGAPAVGDDRDHGDLWPNCWSNDDHVYAAYGDGIGFGTTGSDIGVTRIAGLPGSLSGTQLSSGDQVGKVWTANHSRKPTGLACAGGALYLAVQDLAFDFDDAPAATIAKSVDKGRTWTFDRAAPMFGGSKFTTIFFLDYGKDNVNSPDGFVYAYGLDNNWRDSFSNRVPDPVDLWLARVPVARAQDRSAWQFYAGGDGVPQWTADINARVAVLHDDRHVYQNVGTPGRARNLTTISQGGVVYNKPLNRYIYTSWTEYTFEFYESATPWGPWQRFTPKDFGGYPWTHAKHGGYATTIPSKYISADGRNMWLQSNVCPCGGGISDRWAYTFSLRRMALTPSVPSTPGNGLDAARNLSREAGSVAIERATHFGQLILADGNRAQNEDDWNDERKPLSWWGVTWPRAYNLNQVVYTTGKMFGDGGWFASAPRVQVRRGGVWTDVVGLSTSPAYPTSSAAGTNRAYTFSFTPTSGDGVRVIGTPGGTQTFTSIAEFEAYYR
;
A
#
# COMPACT_ATOMS: atom_id res chain seq x y z
N MET A 1 -1.92 92.66 -2.55
CA MET A 1 -1.09 91.87 -1.62
C MET A 1 -1.87 90.64 -1.16
N ARG A 2 -1.62 89.47 -1.75
CA ARG A 2 -2.17 88.18 -1.30
C ARG A 2 -1.02 87.41 -0.64
N LYS A 3 -1.16 87.08 0.65
CA LYS A 3 -0.19 86.26 1.39
C LYS A 3 -0.64 84.79 1.33
N SER A 4 0.28 83.95 0.87
CA SER A 4 0.16 82.50 0.80
C SER A 4 0.16 81.87 2.20
N VAL A 5 -0.70 80.88 2.43
CA VAL A 5 -0.68 80.01 3.60
C VAL A 5 -0.16 78.65 3.16
N LEU A 6 0.90 78.19 3.83
CA LEU A 6 1.56 76.90 3.62
C LEU A 6 0.83 75.85 4.49
N VAL A 7 0.38 74.75 3.89
CA VAL A 7 -0.18 73.59 4.62
C VAL A 7 0.88 72.49 4.64
N LEU A 8 1.33 72.12 5.84
CA LEU A 8 2.20 70.96 6.09
C LEU A 8 1.35 69.68 6.12
N ALA A 9 1.65 68.72 5.25
CA ALA A 9 1.07 67.38 5.29
C ALA A 9 1.94 66.47 6.17
N GLY A 10 1.37 65.94 7.25
CA GLY A 10 1.99 64.89 8.08
C GLY A 10 1.71 63.50 7.50
N VAL A 11 2.77 62.73 7.26
CA VAL A 11 2.69 61.33 6.81
C VAL A 11 2.54 60.43 8.05
N LEU A 12 1.40 59.72 8.16
CA LEU A 12 1.22 58.63 9.12
C LEU A 12 1.80 57.34 8.52
N LEU A 13 2.90 56.81 9.09
CA LEU A 13 3.35 55.45 8.81
C LEU A 13 2.50 54.47 9.64
N LEU A 14 1.64 53.68 8.98
CA LEU A 14 1.09 52.46 9.57
C LEU A 14 2.13 51.34 9.46
N SER A 15 2.74 50.98 10.57
CA SER A 15 3.54 49.76 10.70
C SER A 15 2.61 48.55 10.80
N THR A 16 2.49 47.77 9.72
CA THR A 16 1.84 46.45 9.76
C THR A 16 2.76 45.46 10.47
N LEU A 17 2.41 45.10 11.71
CA LEU A 17 3.04 43.97 12.40
C LEU A 17 2.67 42.67 11.66
N VAL A 18 3.65 42.10 10.96
CA VAL A 18 3.57 40.74 10.42
C VAL A 18 3.63 39.78 11.60
N ALA A 19 2.54 39.05 11.85
CA ALA A 19 2.55 37.97 12.83
C ALA A 19 3.55 36.90 12.35
N PRO A 20 4.41 36.36 13.24
CA PRO A 20 5.31 35.29 12.86
C PRO A 20 4.50 34.09 12.38
N THR A 21 4.74 33.66 11.14
CA THR A 21 4.25 32.39 10.62
C THR A 21 4.70 31.29 11.57
N ALA A 22 3.74 30.52 12.09
CA ALA A 22 4.07 29.31 12.85
C ALA A 22 5.05 28.47 12.00
N PRO A 23 6.13 27.94 12.58
CA PRO A 23 7.03 27.06 11.85
C PRO A 23 6.21 25.91 11.28
N ALA A 24 6.43 25.60 9.99
CA ALA A 24 5.84 24.43 9.35
C ALA A 24 6.11 23.23 10.26
N ARG A 25 5.05 22.62 10.79
CA ARG A 25 5.16 21.42 11.60
C ARG A 25 5.87 20.39 10.71
N VAL A 26 7.05 19.93 11.12
CA VAL A 26 7.72 18.80 10.45
C VAL A 26 6.67 17.69 10.42
N ALA A 27 6.27 17.32 9.20
CA ALA A 27 5.28 16.27 9.03
C ALA A 27 5.91 15.00 9.61
N ALA A 28 5.19 14.31 10.50
CA ALA A 28 5.63 13.06 11.09
C ALA A 28 5.00 11.91 10.31
N SER A 29 5.57 10.70 10.40
CA SER A 29 4.91 9.48 9.90
C SER A 29 3.44 9.43 10.34
N PRO A 30 2.53 8.95 9.49
CA PRO A 30 1.11 8.90 9.79
C PRO A 30 0.86 8.00 11.01
N PRO A 31 -0.13 8.34 11.86
CA PRO A 31 -0.54 7.46 12.93
C PRO A 31 -1.17 6.17 12.38
N GLU A 32 -1.20 5.12 13.20
CA GLU A 32 -1.97 3.91 12.91
C GLU A 32 -3.48 4.23 12.93
N SER A 33 -4.19 3.71 11.94
CA SER A 33 -5.62 3.91 11.71
C SER A 33 -6.43 3.04 12.66
N THR A 34 -7.48 3.63 13.19
CA THR A 34 -8.50 2.92 13.98
C THR A 34 -9.71 2.55 13.13
N PHE A 35 -9.73 2.89 11.84
CA PHE A 35 -10.92 2.74 10.99
C PHE A 35 -11.24 1.27 10.67
N PHE A 36 -10.23 0.41 10.57
CA PHE A 36 -10.44 -1.02 10.30
C PHE A 36 -10.20 -1.88 11.56
N SER A 37 -11.11 -2.81 11.82
CA SER A 37 -10.97 -3.81 12.89
C SER A 37 -10.22 -5.05 12.41
N THR A 38 -10.42 -5.44 11.15
CA THR A 38 -9.69 -6.54 10.51
C THR A 38 -9.26 -6.17 9.09
N VAL A 39 -8.09 -6.69 8.70
CA VAL A 39 -7.45 -6.48 7.40
C VAL A 39 -6.89 -7.83 6.96
N HIS A 40 -7.36 -8.34 5.82
CA HIS A 40 -6.87 -9.58 5.21
C HIS A 40 -6.38 -9.31 3.80
N VAL A 41 -5.20 -9.83 3.46
CA VAL A 41 -4.63 -9.81 2.11
C VAL A 41 -4.07 -11.18 1.81
N ASP A 42 -4.48 -11.76 0.68
CA ASP A 42 -3.97 -13.07 0.25
C ASP A 42 -2.45 -13.02 0.00
N ALA A 43 -1.76 -14.12 0.35
CA ALA A 43 -0.30 -14.23 0.26
C ALA A 43 0.23 -14.23 -1.19
N GLY A 44 -0.61 -14.51 -2.18
CA GLY A 44 -0.26 -14.53 -3.59
C GLY A 44 -1.47 -14.19 -4.48
N ALA A 45 -1.21 -13.81 -5.72
CA ALA A 45 -2.25 -13.65 -6.73
C ALA A 45 -2.82 -15.01 -7.17
N THR A 46 -4.13 -15.03 -7.42
CA THR A 46 -4.87 -16.25 -7.80
C THR A 46 -5.68 -16.10 -9.08
N VAL A 47 -5.85 -14.87 -9.56
CA VAL A 47 -6.58 -14.53 -10.78
C VAL A 47 -5.74 -13.54 -11.59
N GLY A 48 -5.83 -13.57 -12.91
CA GLY A 48 -5.29 -12.50 -13.74
C GLY A 48 -5.90 -12.48 -15.13
N ALA A 49 -5.67 -11.38 -15.85
CA ALA A 49 -5.92 -11.32 -17.29
C ALA A 49 -4.83 -10.49 -17.99
N PRO A 50 -3.96 -11.12 -18.80
CA PRO A 50 -3.87 -12.55 -19.09
C PRO A 50 -3.65 -13.45 -17.86
N ALA A 51 -3.96 -14.74 -17.98
CA ALA A 51 -4.08 -15.66 -16.85
C ALA A 51 -2.80 -15.72 -16.01
N VAL A 52 -2.94 -15.72 -14.69
CA VAL A 52 -1.83 -16.06 -13.79
C VAL A 52 -1.39 -17.49 -14.07
N GLY A 53 -0.08 -17.69 -14.19
CA GLY A 53 0.54 -19.00 -14.35
C GLY A 53 0.63 -19.56 -15.76
N ASP A 54 0.44 -18.73 -16.79
CA ASP A 54 0.69 -19.12 -18.19
C ASP A 54 2.16 -18.96 -18.63
N ASP A 55 3.01 -18.47 -17.71
CA ASP A 55 4.47 -18.30 -17.85
C ASP A 55 4.87 -17.46 -19.07
N ARG A 56 4.21 -16.33 -19.26
CA ARG A 56 4.50 -15.37 -20.34
C ARG A 56 4.81 -13.97 -19.83
N ASP A 57 5.57 -13.24 -20.64
CA ASP A 57 6.01 -11.87 -20.32
C ASP A 57 4.90 -10.84 -20.55
N HIS A 58 3.78 -10.93 -19.83
CA HIS A 58 2.65 -10.02 -20.06
C HIS A 58 2.95 -8.58 -19.65
N GLY A 59 3.83 -8.38 -18.66
CA GLY A 59 4.40 -7.10 -18.29
C GLY A 59 4.11 -6.69 -16.86
N ASP A 60 4.43 -5.44 -16.55
CA ASP A 60 4.36 -4.86 -15.21
C ASP A 60 3.60 -3.54 -15.07
N LEU A 61 3.46 -3.10 -13.81
CA LEU A 61 2.91 -1.82 -13.34
C LEU A 61 1.39 -1.74 -13.41
N TRP A 62 0.80 -2.02 -14.56
CA TRP A 62 -0.65 -2.18 -14.72
C TRP A 62 -1.55 -1.10 -14.08
N PRO A 63 -1.20 0.22 -14.08
CA PRO A 63 -2.16 1.25 -13.67
C PRO A 63 -3.42 1.15 -14.53
N ASN A 64 -4.57 1.35 -13.90
CA ASN A 64 -5.84 1.01 -14.50
C ASN A 64 -6.95 1.98 -14.12
N CYS A 65 -8.04 1.94 -14.90
CA CYS A 65 -9.25 2.70 -14.62
C CYS A 65 -10.50 1.99 -15.15
N TRP A 66 -11.66 2.27 -14.55
CA TRP A 66 -12.95 1.76 -15.01
C TRP A 66 -13.60 2.76 -15.97
N SER A 67 -13.79 2.38 -17.24
CA SER A 67 -14.37 3.27 -18.26
C SER A 67 -15.90 3.19 -18.33
N ASN A 68 -16.52 4.19 -18.97
CA ASN A 68 -17.96 4.28 -19.14
C ASN A 68 -18.58 3.13 -19.96
N ASP A 69 -17.80 2.43 -20.79
CA ASP A 69 -18.21 1.23 -21.53
C ASP A 69 -18.13 -0.06 -20.70
N ASP A 70 -17.96 0.08 -19.38
CA ASP A 70 -17.88 -1.00 -18.41
C ASP A 70 -16.64 -1.90 -18.52
N HIS A 71 -15.59 -1.48 -19.21
CA HIS A 71 -14.31 -2.19 -19.22
C HIS A 71 -13.32 -1.56 -18.24
N VAL A 72 -12.35 -2.37 -17.79
CA VAL A 72 -11.11 -1.86 -17.20
C VAL A 72 -10.15 -1.58 -18.34
N TYR A 73 -9.57 -0.39 -18.37
CA TYR A 73 -8.41 -0.11 -19.21
C TYR A 73 -7.19 -0.17 -18.31
N ALA A 74 -6.09 -0.72 -18.82
CA ALA A 74 -4.83 -0.79 -18.10
C ALA A 74 -3.66 -0.59 -19.05
N ALA A 75 -2.56 -0.05 -18.55
CA ALA A 75 -1.31 0.05 -19.30
C ALA A 75 -0.22 -0.78 -18.61
N TYR A 76 0.66 -1.42 -19.36
CA TYR A 76 1.73 -2.26 -18.81
C TYR A 76 3.11 -1.80 -19.28
N GLY A 77 4.15 -2.11 -18.51
CA GLY A 77 5.55 -1.98 -18.92
C GLY A 77 6.18 -3.33 -19.28
N ASP A 78 7.26 -3.29 -20.07
CA ASP A 78 8.15 -4.42 -20.44
C ASP A 78 7.43 -5.76 -20.70
N GLY A 79 6.49 -5.79 -21.63
CA GLY A 79 5.71 -7.00 -21.87
C GLY A 79 4.99 -7.06 -23.19
N ILE A 80 4.21 -8.13 -23.36
CA ILE A 80 3.39 -8.40 -24.54
C ILE A 80 1.92 -8.03 -24.34
N GLY A 81 1.50 -7.72 -23.11
CA GLY A 81 0.09 -7.49 -22.78
C GLY A 81 -0.79 -8.66 -23.22
N PHE A 82 -1.82 -8.42 -24.02
CA PHE A 82 -2.64 -9.48 -24.64
C PHE A 82 -2.19 -9.83 -26.07
N GLY A 83 -1.06 -9.28 -26.53
CA GLY A 83 -0.50 -9.48 -27.86
C GLY A 83 0.62 -10.54 -27.88
N THR A 84 1.48 -10.43 -28.88
CA THR A 84 2.62 -11.34 -29.12
C THR A 84 3.95 -10.61 -29.31
N THR A 85 3.94 -9.27 -29.31
CA THR A 85 5.13 -8.44 -29.54
C THR A 85 5.45 -7.66 -28.27
N GLY A 86 6.69 -7.80 -27.79
CA GLY A 86 7.17 -7.09 -26.60
C GLY A 86 7.26 -5.58 -26.85
N SER A 87 6.96 -4.81 -25.81
CA SER A 87 7.10 -3.35 -25.81
C SER A 87 7.47 -2.86 -24.41
N ASP A 88 8.23 -1.77 -24.34
CA ASP A 88 8.53 -1.06 -23.08
C ASP A 88 7.27 -0.51 -22.41
N ILE A 89 6.27 -0.12 -23.20
CA ILE A 89 4.94 0.30 -22.76
C ILE A 89 3.82 -0.21 -23.69
N GLY A 90 2.69 -0.62 -23.14
CA GLY A 90 1.48 -0.93 -23.92
C GLY A 90 0.19 -0.65 -23.17
N VAL A 91 -0.93 -0.68 -23.89
CA VAL A 91 -2.28 -0.40 -23.37
C VAL A 91 -3.21 -1.54 -23.75
N THR A 92 -4.07 -1.91 -22.82
CA THR A 92 -5.00 -3.03 -22.94
C THR A 92 -6.39 -2.64 -22.46
N ARG A 93 -7.38 -3.39 -22.93
CA ARG A 93 -8.74 -3.40 -22.40
C ARG A 93 -9.02 -4.76 -21.79
N ILE A 94 -9.56 -4.77 -20.58
CA ILE A 94 -9.93 -5.96 -19.81
C ILE A 94 -11.45 -5.94 -19.59
N ALA A 95 -12.10 -7.05 -19.94
CA ALA A 95 -13.54 -7.29 -19.81
C ALA A 95 -13.82 -8.31 -18.71
N GLY A 96 -15.06 -8.28 -18.19
CA GLY A 96 -15.56 -9.24 -17.21
C GLY A 96 -15.28 -8.86 -15.75
N LEU A 97 -15.37 -9.89 -14.90
CA LEU A 97 -15.08 -9.84 -13.46
C LEU A 97 -13.99 -10.88 -13.13
N PRO A 98 -13.24 -10.71 -12.02
CA PRO A 98 -12.26 -11.69 -11.57
C PRO A 98 -12.85 -13.11 -11.50
N GLY A 99 -12.17 -14.06 -12.15
CA GLY A 99 -12.66 -15.43 -12.39
C GLY A 99 -13.14 -15.71 -13.81
N SER A 100 -13.45 -14.67 -14.60
CA SER A 100 -13.84 -14.78 -16.01
C SER A 100 -13.31 -13.60 -16.85
N LEU A 101 -12.11 -13.12 -16.51
CA LEU A 101 -11.51 -11.97 -17.19
C LEU A 101 -11.01 -12.36 -18.58
N SER A 102 -11.15 -11.44 -19.53
CA SER A 102 -10.53 -11.53 -20.87
C SER A 102 -10.04 -10.15 -21.27
N GLY A 103 -9.18 -10.06 -22.28
CA GLY A 103 -8.72 -8.75 -22.71
C GLY A 103 -8.24 -8.68 -24.15
N THR A 104 -7.86 -7.47 -24.53
CA THR A 104 -7.50 -7.11 -25.90
C THR A 104 -6.32 -6.14 -25.85
N GLN A 105 -5.30 -6.43 -26.65
CA GLN A 105 -4.19 -5.52 -26.87
C GLN A 105 -4.66 -4.32 -27.70
N LEU A 106 -4.25 -3.12 -27.32
CA LEU A 106 -4.56 -1.88 -28.04
C LEU A 106 -3.28 -1.30 -28.64
N SER A 107 -2.84 -0.14 -28.18
CA SER A 107 -1.62 0.53 -28.62
C SER A 107 -0.37 0.11 -27.84
N SER A 108 0.81 0.27 -28.41
CA SER A 108 2.10 0.09 -27.72
C SER A 108 3.21 1.01 -28.24
N GLY A 109 4.28 1.14 -27.44
CA GLY A 109 5.49 1.89 -27.79
C GLY A 109 5.22 3.34 -28.21
N ASP A 110 5.74 3.71 -29.39
CA ASP A 110 5.67 5.09 -29.94
C ASP A 110 4.25 5.58 -30.21
N GLN A 111 3.27 4.67 -30.27
CA GLN A 111 1.86 5.04 -30.39
C GLN A 111 1.32 5.69 -29.11
N VAL A 112 1.94 5.41 -27.96
CA VAL A 112 1.46 5.81 -26.63
C VAL A 112 2.18 7.04 -26.11
N GLY A 113 3.50 7.09 -26.25
CA GLY A 113 4.33 8.15 -25.66
C GLY A 113 5.72 8.24 -26.26
N LYS A 114 6.53 9.17 -25.77
CA LYS A 114 7.91 9.43 -26.18
C LYS A 114 8.82 9.45 -24.95
N VAL A 115 10.06 8.95 -25.10
CA VAL A 115 11.13 9.13 -24.12
C VAL A 115 11.77 10.51 -24.30
N TRP A 116 11.90 11.27 -23.22
CA TRP A 116 12.49 12.62 -23.24
C TRP A 116 13.95 12.63 -22.80
N THR A 117 14.34 11.65 -21.99
CA THR A 117 15.62 11.58 -21.31
C THR A 117 16.43 10.41 -21.84
N ALA A 118 17.68 10.65 -22.24
CA ALA A 118 18.57 9.58 -22.69
C ALA A 118 18.76 8.51 -21.59
N ASN A 119 18.91 7.24 -21.98
CA ASN A 119 19.06 6.09 -21.07
C ASN A 119 17.85 5.80 -20.17
N HIS A 120 16.65 6.17 -20.62
CA HIS A 120 15.38 5.89 -19.95
C HIS A 120 14.43 5.13 -20.87
N SER A 121 13.44 4.47 -20.27
CA SER A 121 12.31 3.80 -20.92
C SER A 121 10.99 4.48 -20.56
N ARG A 122 9.93 4.26 -21.36
CA ARG A 122 8.58 4.71 -21.00
C ARG A 122 7.97 3.73 -20.02
N LYS A 123 7.46 4.23 -18.89
CA LYS A 123 6.73 3.42 -17.92
C LYS A 123 5.35 4.03 -17.61
N PRO A 124 4.27 3.23 -17.67
CA PRO A 124 2.95 3.70 -17.27
C PRO A 124 2.87 3.76 -15.74
N THR A 125 2.52 4.92 -15.20
CA THR A 125 2.46 5.12 -13.74
C THR A 125 1.05 5.36 -13.20
N GLY A 126 0.16 5.87 -14.05
CA GLY A 126 -1.21 6.19 -13.67
C GLY A 126 -2.13 6.23 -14.87
N LEU A 127 -3.37 5.74 -14.73
CA LEU A 127 -4.38 5.82 -15.77
C LEU A 127 -5.71 6.30 -15.19
N ALA A 128 -6.34 7.30 -15.81
CA ALA A 128 -7.66 7.78 -15.44
C ALA A 128 -8.64 7.61 -16.61
N CYS A 129 -9.86 7.18 -16.27
CA CYS A 129 -11.01 7.16 -17.17
C CYS A 129 -11.93 8.29 -16.72
N ALA A 130 -12.07 9.35 -17.51
CA ALA A 130 -12.89 10.50 -17.12
C ALA A 130 -13.49 11.22 -18.33
N GLY A 131 -14.79 11.51 -18.28
CA GLY A 131 -15.50 12.20 -19.35
C GLY A 131 -15.43 11.43 -20.68
N GLY A 132 -15.45 10.10 -20.63
CA GLY A 132 -15.36 9.20 -21.78
C GLY A 132 -13.96 9.00 -22.36
N ALA A 133 -12.96 9.76 -21.92
CA ALA A 133 -11.57 9.70 -22.37
C ALA A 133 -10.66 8.93 -21.40
N LEU A 134 -9.49 8.51 -21.89
CA LEU A 134 -8.41 7.94 -21.09
C LEU A 134 -7.28 8.96 -20.96
N TYR A 135 -6.68 9.07 -19.77
CA TYR A 135 -5.51 9.89 -19.49
C TYR A 135 -4.43 9.02 -18.86
N LEU A 136 -3.31 8.85 -19.54
CA LEU A 136 -2.20 7.98 -19.11
C LEU A 136 -1.01 8.85 -18.73
N ALA A 137 -0.51 8.68 -17.52
CA ALA A 137 0.79 9.17 -17.11
C ALA A 137 1.88 8.23 -17.62
N VAL A 138 2.79 8.78 -18.41
CA VAL A 138 3.97 8.09 -18.95
C VAL A 138 5.20 8.77 -18.36
N GLN A 139 5.95 8.05 -17.51
CA GLN A 139 7.23 8.53 -16.98
C GLN A 139 8.39 8.03 -17.83
N ASP A 140 9.47 8.80 -17.84
CA ASP A 140 10.80 8.29 -18.20
C ASP A 140 11.38 7.62 -16.96
N LEU A 141 11.69 6.32 -17.03
CA LEU A 141 12.37 5.59 -15.96
C LEU A 141 13.75 5.13 -16.42
N ALA A 142 14.79 5.45 -15.64
CA ALA A 142 16.16 5.02 -15.94
C ALA A 142 16.25 3.48 -16.03
N PHE A 143 17.13 2.95 -16.89
CA PHE A 143 17.28 1.50 -17.07
C PHE A 143 17.79 0.75 -15.82
N ASP A 144 18.34 1.48 -14.84
CA ASP A 144 18.71 0.96 -13.51
C ASP A 144 17.66 1.23 -12.43
N PHE A 145 16.53 1.84 -12.81
CA PHE A 145 15.36 2.11 -11.98
C PHE A 145 15.53 3.12 -10.84
N ASP A 146 16.60 3.92 -10.86
CA ASP A 146 17.00 4.83 -9.77
C ASP A 146 16.92 6.33 -10.13
N ASP A 147 16.10 6.71 -11.10
CA ASP A 147 15.69 8.11 -11.37
C ASP A 147 14.49 8.11 -12.34
N ALA A 148 13.57 9.06 -12.15
CA ALA A 148 12.41 9.31 -13.00
C ALA A 148 12.25 10.83 -13.26
N PRO A 149 13.02 11.41 -14.22
CA PRO A 149 13.18 12.87 -14.30
C PRO A 149 12.10 13.61 -15.10
N ALA A 150 11.25 12.90 -15.85
CA ALA A 150 10.27 13.50 -16.74
C ALA A 150 8.98 12.67 -16.84
N ALA A 151 7.84 13.35 -17.06
CA ALA A 151 6.55 12.70 -17.28
C ALA A 151 5.65 13.46 -18.25
N THR A 152 4.78 12.71 -18.93
CA THR A 152 3.79 13.22 -19.88
C THR A 152 2.41 12.65 -19.56
N ILE A 153 1.37 13.46 -19.67
CA ILE A 153 -0.01 12.98 -19.67
C ILE A 153 -0.49 12.83 -21.12
N ALA A 154 -0.55 11.59 -21.58
CA ALA A 154 -1.12 11.23 -22.87
C ALA A 154 -2.64 11.08 -22.75
N LYS A 155 -3.37 11.47 -23.80
CA LYS A 155 -4.84 11.39 -23.84
C LYS A 155 -5.30 10.52 -25.00
N SER A 156 -6.29 9.68 -24.76
CA SER A 156 -7.01 8.95 -25.80
C SER A 156 -8.52 9.21 -25.70
N VAL A 157 -9.16 9.47 -26.84
CA VAL A 157 -10.62 9.66 -26.95
C VAL A 157 -11.31 8.52 -27.70
N ASP A 158 -10.56 7.52 -28.13
CA ASP A 158 -11.01 6.37 -28.94
C ASP A 158 -10.74 5.02 -28.28
N LYS A 159 -10.74 5.05 -26.93
CA LYS A 159 -10.56 3.88 -26.07
C LYS A 159 -9.18 3.24 -26.20
N GLY A 160 -8.14 4.06 -26.14
CA GLY A 160 -6.75 3.63 -26.05
C GLY A 160 -6.15 3.15 -27.38
N ARG A 161 -6.80 3.44 -28.52
CA ARG A 161 -6.27 3.05 -29.84
C ARG A 161 -5.29 4.09 -30.38
N THR A 162 -5.60 5.37 -30.21
CA THR A 162 -4.72 6.48 -30.56
C THR A 162 -4.54 7.44 -29.39
N TRP A 163 -3.38 8.09 -29.34
CA TRP A 163 -2.98 8.96 -28.24
C TRP A 163 -2.47 10.31 -28.75
N THR A 164 -2.85 11.37 -28.06
CA THR A 164 -2.34 12.73 -28.26
C THR A 164 -1.59 13.19 -27.03
N PHE A 165 -0.49 13.93 -27.22
CA PHE A 165 0.30 14.58 -26.18
C PHE A 165 1.20 15.65 -26.81
N ASP A 166 1.77 16.54 -26.00
CA ASP A 166 2.76 17.50 -26.49
C ASP A 166 4.05 16.77 -26.91
N ARG A 167 4.46 16.93 -28.17
CA ARG A 167 5.65 16.28 -28.73
C ARG A 167 6.93 17.12 -28.62
N ALA A 168 6.82 18.36 -28.16
CA ALA A 168 7.93 19.29 -28.02
C ALA A 168 8.63 19.19 -26.65
N ALA A 169 7.89 18.93 -25.56
CA ALA A 169 8.44 18.84 -24.21
C ALA A 169 7.63 17.88 -23.30
N PRO A 170 8.24 17.30 -22.25
CA PRO A 170 7.48 16.62 -21.21
C PRO A 170 6.61 17.63 -20.44
N MET A 171 5.48 17.17 -19.91
CA MET A 171 4.56 18.02 -19.13
C MET A 171 5.13 18.37 -17.75
N PHE A 172 5.78 17.40 -17.12
CA PHE A 172 6.48 17.54 -15.85
C PHE A 172 7.94 17.15 -16.06
N GLY A 173 8.85 17.91 -15.46
CA GLY A 173 10.29 17.70 -15.62
C GLY A 173 11.07 18.25 -14.43
N GLY A 174 12.38 18.03 -14.44
CA GLY A 174 13.25 18.41 -13.32
C GLY A 174 12.98 17.57 -12.07
N SER A 175 12.58 16.31 -12.27
CA SER A 175 12.35 15.33 -11.20
C SER A 175 11.29 15.75 -10.18
N LYS A 176 10.37 16.65 -10.56
CA LYS A 176 9.27 17.11 -9.69
C LYS A 176 7.92 16.66 -10.22
N PHE A 177 7.20 15.88 -9.42
CA PHE A 177 5.89 15.32 -9.76
C PHE A 177 5.94 14.51 -11.06
N THR A 178 6.91 13.61 -11.16
CA THR A 178 7.26 12.87 -12.39
C THR A 178 6.87 11.40 -12.35
N THR A 179 6.60 10.84 -11.18
CA THR A 179 5.84 9.60 -11.05
C THR A 179 4.42 9.97 -10.65
N ILE A 180 3.45 9.81 -11.55
CA ILE A 180 2.07 10.33 -11.37
C ILE A 180 1.08 9.17 -11.40
N PHE A 181 0.21 9.09 -10.39
CA PHE A 181 -0.90 8.13 -10.37
C PHE A 181 -2.22 8.82 -10.03
N PHE A 182 -3.25 8.52 -10.82
CA PHE A 182 -4.55 9.16 -10.68
C PHE A 182 -5.39 8.52 -9.59
N LEU A 183 -6.22 9.33 -8.94
CA LEU A 183 -7.25 8.85 -8.03
C LEU A 183 -8.38 8.19 -8.83
N ASP A 184 -8.63 6.91 -8.56
CA ASP A 184 -9.76 6.17 -9.14
C ASP A 184 -11.05 6.47 -8.34
N TYR A 185 -11.90 7.32 -8.92
CA TYR A 185 -13.23 7.66 -8.40
C TYR A 185 -14.35 6.73 -8.92
N GLY A 186 -14.03 5.52 -9.39
CA GLY A 186 -15.04 4.64 -9.97
C GLY A 186 -15.24 4.87 -11.46
N LYS A 187 -16.29 4.22 -12.00
CA LYS A 187 -16.64 4.22 -13.42
C LYS A 187 -16.63 5.63 -14.01
N ASP A 188 -15.75 5.89 -14.96
CA ASP A 188 -15.60 7.15 -15.68
C ASP A 188 -15.53 8.39 -14.76
N ASN A 189 -14.89 8.24 -13.58
CA ASN A 189 -14.70 9.30 -12.60
C ASN A 189 -16.01 9.86 -12.01
N VAL A 190 -17.12 9.11 -12.07
CA VAL A 190 -18.47 9.60 -11.66
C VAL A 190 -18.61 9.96 -10.19
N ASN A 191 -17.71 9.48 -9.31
CA ASN A 191 -17.72 9.85 -7.90
C ASN A 191 -16.77 11.00 -7.55
N SER A 192 -16.13 11.64 -8.56
CA SER A 192 -15.41 12.89 -8.34
C SER A 192 -16.42 13.98 -7.96
N PRO A 193 -16.21 14.71 -6.84
CA PRO A 193 -17.20 15.64 -6.31
C PRO A 193 -17.28 16.96 -7.09
N ASP A 194 -16.25 17.31 -7.86
CA ASP A 194 -16.05 18.66 -8.38
C ASP A 194 -15.64 18.70 -9.87
N GLY A 195 -15.67 17.56 -10.56
CA GLY A 195 -15.35 17.47 -11.99
C GLY A 195 -13.84 17.58 -12.29
N PHE A 196 -13.00 17.46 -11.27
CA PHE A 196 -11.56 17.33 -11.43
C PHE A 196 -11.16 15.86 -11.58
N VAL A 197 -10.02 15.65 -12.24
CA VAL A 197 -9.18 14.48 -12.00
C VAL A 197 -8.17 14.85 -10.93
N TYR A 198 -8.08 14.04 -9.89
CA TYR A 198 -7.05 14.16 -8.86
C TYR A 198 -5.89 13.23 -9.22
N ALA A 199 -4.67 13.70 -9.01
CA ALA A 199 -3.47 12.91 -9.21
C ALA A 199 -2.55 13.07 -8.02
N TYR A 200 -1.99 11.96 -7.58
CA TYR A 200 -0.89 11.95 -6.65
C TYR A 200 0.41 11.84 -7.44
N GLY A 201 1.50 12.31 -6.85
CA GLY A 201 2.79 12.17 -7.48
C GLY A 201 3.95 12.16 -6.52
N LEU A 202 5.06 11.63 -7.01
CA LEU A 202 6.35 11.56 -6.33
C LEU A 202 7.38 12.40 -7.08
N ASP A 203 8.38 12.84 -6.33
CA ASP A 203 9.58 13.49 -6.87
C ASP A 203 10.70 12.45 -6.98
N ASN A 204 11.65 12.72 -7.89
CA ASN A 204 12.90 11.99 -8.09
C ASN A 204 12.78 10.55 -8.56
N ASN A 205 12.00 9.72 -7.90
CA ASN A 205 11.90 8.31 -8.23
C ASN A 205 10.51 7.73 -7.93
N TRP A 206 10.26 6.55 -8.50
CA TRP A 206 9.01 5.82 -8.38
C TRP A 206 8.95 4.90 -7.14
N ARG A 207 10.08 4.69 -6.47
CA ARG A 207 10.26 3.94 -5.22
C ARG A 207 11.57 4.40 -4.56
N ASP A 208 11.85 3.90 -3.37
CA ASP A 208 13.18 3.90 -2.73
C ASP A 208 14.29 3.74 -3.77
N SER A 209 15.30 4.60 -3.83
CA SER A 209 16.44 4.46 -4.74
C SER A 209 17.46 3.49 -4.15
N PHE A 210 17.54 2.28 -4.68
CA PHE A 210 18.41 1.24 -4.14
C PHE A 210 19.90 1.62 -4.20
N SER A 211 20.29 2.46 -5.16
CA SER A 211 21.64 3.03 -5.25
C SER A 211 21.83 4.35 -4.50
N ASN A 212 20.76 4.92 -3.93
CA ASN A 212 20.73 6.27 -3.34
C ASN A 212 21.21 7.37 -4.31
N ARG A 213 21.03 7.16 -5.62
CA ARG A 213 21.44 8.14 -6.65
C ARG A 213 20.64 9.42 -6.55
N VAL A 214 19.36 9.28 -6.24
CA VAL A 214 18.41 10.37 -6.03
C VAL A 214 17.73 10.19 -4.67
N PRO A 215 17.17 11.25 -4.06
CA PRO A 215 16.47 11.13 -2.79
C PRO A 215 15.27 10.19 -2.88
N ASP A 216 15.08 9.39 -1.84
CA ASP A 216 13.95 8.46 -1.76
C ASP A 216 12.63 9.20 -1.58
N PRO A 217 11.54 8.70 -2.18
CA PRO A 217 10.21 9.19 -1.89
C PRO A 217 9.86 8.90 -0.42
N VAL A 218 9.63 9.98 0.34
CA VAL A 218 9.01 9.97 1.68
C VAL A 218 7.78 10.88 1.75
N ASP A 219 7.56 11.68 0.71
CA ASP A 219 6.44 12.61 0.58
C ASP A 219 5.53 12.21 -0.59
N LEU A 220 4.23 12.18 -0.32
CA LEU A 220 3.18 12.03 -1.32
C LEU A 220 2.57 13.41 -1.62
N TRP A 221 2.70 13.86 -2.87
CA TRP A 221 2.14 15.12 -3.33
C TRP A 221 0.77 14.93 -3.96
N LEU A 222 -0.10 15.94 -3.87
CA LEU A 222 -1.41 15.93 -4.51
C LEU A 222 -1.56 17.10 -5.47
N ALA A 223 -2.16 16.84 -6.63
CA ALA A 223 -2.62 17.83 -7.57
C ALA A 223 -4.02 17.50 -8.08
N ARG A 224 -4.68 18.48 -8.68
CA ARG A 224 -5.93 18.30 -9.41
C ARG A 224 -5.95 19.15 -10.68
N VAL A 225 -6.71 18.71 -11.66
CA VAL A 225 -6.93 19.45 -12.91
C VAL A 225 -8.36 19.24 -13.42
N PRO A 226 -9.04 20.24 -13.98
CA PRO A 226 -10.32 20.02 -14.65
C PRO A 226 -10.13 19.00 -15.78
N VAL A 227 -11.03 18.02 -15.91
CA VAL A 227 -10.89 16.91 -16.87
C VAL A 227 -10.54 17.40 -18.29
N ALA A 228 -11.24 18.44 -18.77
CA ALA A 228 -11.04 19.01 -20.10
C ALA A 228 -9.67 19.66 -20.33
N ARG A 229 -8.94 19.99 -19.24
CA ARG A 229 -7.64 20.68 -19.26
C ARG A 229 -6.50 19.79 -18.76
N ALA A 230 -6.70 18.47 -18.63
CA ALA A 230 -5.67 17.56 -18.13
C ALA A 230 -4.35 17.59 -18.92
N GLN A 231 -4.39 17.97 -20.22
CA GLN A 231 -3.20 18.13 -21.06
C GLN A 231 -2.56 19.53 -21.02
N ASP A 232 -3.13 20.47 -20.28
CA ASP A 232 -2.61 21.82 -20.14
C ASP A 232 -1.96 21.99 -18.77
N ARG A 233 -0.62 21.99 -18.74
CA ARG A 233 0.17 22.11 -17.52
C ARG A 233 -0.19 23.35 -16.68
N SER A 234 -0.63 24.45 -17.29
CA SER A 234 -0.96 25.69 -16.58
C SER A 234 -2.29 25.62 -15.79
N ALA A 235 -3.16 24.65 -16.10
CA ALA A 235 -4.43 24.44 -15.41
C ALA A 235 -4.30 23.54 -14.16
N TRP A 236 -3.16 22.88 -13.97
CA TRP A 236 -2.91 22.02 -12.82
C TRP A 236 -2.73 22.84 -11.54
N GLN A 237 -3.41 22.40 -10.49
CA GLN A 237 -3.34 23.00 -9.16
C GLN A 237 -2.78 21.98 -8.18
N PHE A 238 -1.80 22.38 -7.38
CA PHE A 238 -1.17 21.55 -6.35
C PHE A 238 -1.74 21.88 -4.97
N TYR A 239 -1.85 20.87 -4.14
CA TYR A 239 -2.29 21.04 -2.76
C TYR A 239 -1.29 21.91 -1.99
N ALA A 240 -1.79 22.95 -1.32
CA ALA A 240 -1.00 23.94 -0.60
C ALA A 240 -1.25 23.92 0.92
N GLY A 241 -1.83 22.83 1.44
CA GLY A 241 -2.25 22.73 2.84
C GLY A 241 -3.72 23.15 3.05
N GLY A 242 -4.09 23.31 4.32
CA GLY A 242 -5.42 23.77 4.72
C GLY A 242 -5.96 23.04 5.96
N ASP A 243 -6.61 23.79 6.85
CA ASP A 243 -7.24 23.24 8.05
C ASP A 243 -8.67 22.78 7.72
N GLY A 244 -8.79 21.57 7.18
CA GLY A 244 -10.07 20.94 6.82
C GLY A 244 -10.67 21.41 5.48
N VAL A 245 -10.28 22.59 4.98
CA VAL A 245 -10.60 23.07 3.62
C VAL A 245 -9.31 23.15 2.81
N PRO A 246 -9.19 22.41 1.68
CA PRO A 246 -7.95 22.36 0.92
C PRO A 246 -7.69 23.67 0.20
N GLN A 247 -6.46 24.17 0.31
CA GLN A 247 -5.93 25.27 -0.48
C GLN A 247 -5.16 24.73 -1.68
N TRP A 248 -5.17 25.50 -2.77
CA TRP A 248 -4.63 25.09 -4.05
C TRP A 248 -3.75 26.21 -4.62
N THR A 249 -2.59 25.83 -5.15
CA THR A 249 -1.64 26.75 -5.78
C THR A 249 -1.30 26.30 -7.20
N ALA A 250 -1.01 27.23 -8.10
CA ALA A 250 -0.47 26.91 -9.42
C ALA A 250 1.07 26.67 -9.37
N ASP A 251 1.75 27.18 -8.33
CA ASP A 251 3.18 27.01 -8.15
C ASP A 251 3.50 25.65 -7.53
N ILE A 252 4.10 24.78 -8.34
CA ILE A 252 4.53 23.44 -7.92
C ILE A 252 5.52 23.46 -6.77
N ASN A 253 6.27 24.54 -6.56
CA ASN A 253 7.24 24.65 -5.46
C ASN A 253 6.59 25.09 -4.14
N ALA A 254 5.37 25.63 -4.19
CA ALA A 254 4.61 26.04 -3.02
C ALA A 254 3.68 24.92 -2.49
N ARG A 255 3.72 23.74 -3.10
CA ARG A 255 2.93 22.58 -2.68
C ARG A 255 3.38 22.06 -1.31
N VAL A 256 2.47 21.39 -0.63
CA VAL A 256 2.73 20.67 0.64
C VAL A 256 2.34 19.21 0.45
N ALA A 257 3.07 18.30 1.10
CA ALA A 257 2.77 16.87 1.06
C ALA A 257 1.43 16.59 1.75
N VAL A 258 0.60 15.73 1.16
CA VAL A 258 -0.64 15.26 1.82
C VAL A 258 -0.36 14.14 2.81
N LEU A 259 0.73 13.40 2.58
CA LEU A 259 1.23 12.35 3.45
C LEU A 259 2.77 12.43 3.43
N HIS A 260 3.36 12.41 4.62
CA HIS A 260 4.79 12.23 4.85
C HIS A 260 5.00 10.94 5.64
N ASP A 261 5.87 10.05 5.18
CA ASP A 261 6.28 8.85 5.89
C ASP A 261 7.76 8.55 5.65
N ASP A 262 8.61 8.96 6.59
CA ASP A 262 10.04 8.65 6.67
C ASP A 262 10.32 7.26 7.29
N ARG A 263 9.26 6.47 7.45
CA ARG A 263 9.19 5.05 7.80
C ARG A 263 10.21 4.23 6.99
N HIS A 264 11.23 3.64 7.61
CA HIS A 264 12.10 2.66 6.96
C HIS A 264 11.83 1.24 7.47
N VAL A 265 11.73 0.30 6.55
CA VAL A 265 11.58 -1.14 6.83
C VAL A 265 12.78 -1.93 6.29
N TYR A 266 13.00 -3.14 6.81
CA TYR A 266 14.08 -4.02 6.35
C TYR A 266 15.47 -3.37 6.49
N GLN A 267 15.71 -2.64 7.58
CA GLN A 267 16.97 -1.92 7.81
C GLN A 267 18.17 -2.87 7.95
N ASN A 268 17.93 -4.10 8.38
CA ASN A 268 18.97 -5.10 8.60
C ASN A 268 18.58 -6.42 7.93
N VAL A 269 19.01 -6.62 6.69
CA VAL A 269 18.77 -7.86 5.93
C VAL A 269 19.96 -8.81 6.05
N GLY A 270 19.69 -10.08 6.32
CA GLY A 270 20.69 -11.12 6.57
C GLY A 270 21.45 -11.55 5.32
N THR A 271 20.78 -11.62 4.17
CA THR A 271 21.38 -12.06 2.90
C THR A 271 22.11 -10.89 2.19
N PRO A 272 23.42 -11.04 1.87
CA PRO A 272 24.18 -10.01 1.16
C PRO A 272 23.60 -9.67 -0.23
N GLY A 273 23.66 -8.39 -0.61
CA GLY A 273 23.23 -7.92 -1.94
C GLY A 273 21.72 -7.76 -2.11
N ARG A 274 20.92 -8.02 -1.06
CA ARG A 274 19.48 -7.76 -1.05
C ARG A 274 19.18 -6.28 -0.81
N ALA A 275 18.05 -5.83 -1.35
CA ALA A 275 17.48 -4.51 -1.04
C ALA A 275 17.23 -4.41 0.47
N ARG A 276 17.48 -3.25 1.07
CA ARG A 276 17.43 -3.01 2.53
C ARG A 276 17.22 -1.53 2.81
N ASN A 277 16.80 -1.21 4.03
CA ASN A 277 16.56 0.16 4.49
C ASN A 277 15.63 0.92 3.53
N LEU A 278 14.44 0.36 3.33
CA LEU A 278 13.51 0.78 2.27
C LEU A 278 12.51 1.81 2.81
N THR A 279 12.31 2.92 2.12
CA THR A 279 11.18 3.82 2.38
C THR A 279 9.84 3.16 2.00
N THR A 280 8.75 3.70 2.54
CA THR A 280 7.39 3.08 2.45
C THR A 280 6.43 3.79 1.49
N ILE A 281 6.84 4.91 0.91
CA ILE A 281 6.09 5.65 -0.11
C ILE A 281 6.65 5.26 -1.48
N SER A 282 5.82 4.68 -2.34
CA SER A 282 6.18 4.25 -3.69
C SER A 282 5.02 4.46 -4.66
N GLN A 283 5.30 4.38 -5.95
CA GLN A 283 4.30 4.33 -7.01
C GLN A 283 3.25 3.26 -6.67
N GLY A 284 1.98 3.62 -6.74
CA GLY A 284 0.89 2.68 -6.54
C GLY A 284 -0.42 3.24 -7.06
N GLY A 285 -1.48 3.08 -6.28
CA GLY A 285 -2.81 3.53 -6.65
C GLY A 285 -3.53 4.17 -5.48
N VAL A 286 -4.38 5.16 -5.78
CA VAL A 286 -5.35 5.67 -4.82
C VAL A 286 -6.74 5.43 -5.37
N VAL A 287 -7.61 4.82 -4.56
CA VAL A 287 -9.01 4.56 -4.93
C VAL A 287 -9.95 5.17 -3.91
N TYR A 288 -11.07 5.71 -4.38
CA TYR A 288 -12.19 6.05 -3.50
C TYR A 288 -13.14 4.86 -3.36
N ASN A 289 -13.03 4.17 -2.22
CA ASN A 289 -13.98 3.15 -1.81
C ASN A 289 -15.26 3.83 -1.29
N LYS A 290 -16.16 4.14 -2.22
CA LYS A 290 -17.41 4.87 -1.95
C LYS A 290 -18.29 4.23 -0.87
N PRO A 291 -18.55 2.89 -0.86
CA PRO A 291 -19.36 2.28 0.19
C PRO A 291 -18.81 2.47 1.60
N LEU A 292 -17.48 2.46 1.75
CA LEU A 292 -16.82 2.73 3.03
C LEU A 292 -16.60 4.23 3.30
N ASN A 293 -16.85 5.08 2.30
CA ASN A 293 -16.50 6.49 2.28
C ASN A 293 -15.04 6.73 2.69
N ARG A 294 -14.11 6.00 2.05
CA ARG A 294 -12.67 6.11 2.32
C ARG A 294 -11.84 6.14 1.05
N TYR A 295 -10.81 6.99 1.08
CA TYR A 295 -9.71 6.97 0.14
C TYR A 295 -8.67 5.97 0.67
N ILE A 296 -8.21 5.08 -0.19
CA ILE A 296 -7.21 4.06 0.15
C ILE A 296 -6.04 4.25 -0.80
N TYR A 297 -4.85 4.51 -0.24
CA TYR A 297 -3.59 4.51 -0.98
C TYR A 297 -2.89 3.17 -0.74
N THR A 298 -2.61 2.47 -1.84
CA THR A 298 -1.79 1.26 -1.86
C THR A 298 -0.38 1.62 -2.31
N SER A 299 0.59 1.41 -1.42
CA SER A 299 2.02 1.56 -1.66
C SER A 299 2.71 0.19 -1.50
N TRP A 300 4.02 0.16 -1.70
CA TRP A 300 4.82 -1.05 -1.56
C TRP A 300 6.29 -0.71 -1.29
N THR A 301 6.99 -1.71 -0.81
CA THR A 301 8.45 -1.82 -0.78
C THR A 301 8.84 -3.11 -1.48
N GLU A 302 10.13 -3.40 -1.66
CA GLU A 302 10.57 -4.68 -2.23
C GLU A 302 9.93 -5.91 -1.54
N TYR A 303 9.58 -5.81 -0.25
CA TYR A 303 9.10 -6.93 0.55
C TYR A 303 7.69 -6.77 1.13
N THR A 304 7.13 -5.55 1.13
CA THR A 304 5.86 -5.25 1.80
C THR A 304 4.88 -4.51 0.91
N PHE A 305 3.59 -4.71 1.17
CA PHE A 305 2.56 -3.73 0.79
C PHE A 305 2.27 -2.86 2.00
N GLU A 306 2.24 -1.54 1.75
CA GLU A 306 1.94 -0.52 2.76
C GLU A 306 0.61 0.14 2.39
N PHE A 307 -0.21 0.42 3.38
CA PHE A 307 -1.55 0.94 3.14
C PHE A 307 -1.87 2.14 4.02
N TYR A 308 -2.56 3.10 3.42
CA TYR A 308 -3.02 4.31 4.08
C TYR A 308 -4.48 4.57 3.74
N GLU A 309 -5.23 5.10 4.69
CA GLU A 309 -6.62 5.53 4.50
C GLU A 309 -6.85 6.97 4.94
N SER A 310 -7.84 7.61 4.33
CA SER A 310 -8.27 8.95 4.68
C SER A 310 -9.76 9.15 4.36
N ALA A 311 -10.41 10.06 5.08
CA ALA A 311 -11.78 10.49 4.79
C ALA A 311 -11.87 11.52 3.64
N THR A 312 -10.74 12.14 3.26
CA THR A 312 -10.65 13.11 2.15
C THR A 312 -9.46 12.76 1.24
N PRO A 313 -9.40 13.25 -0.03
CA PRO A 313 -8.27 12.93 -0.89
C PRO A 313 -6.96 13.65 -0.48
N TRP A 314 -7.02 14.67 0.39
CA TRP A 314 -5.86 15.41 0.89
C TRP A 314 -5.47 15.09 2.35
N GLY A 315 -6.11 14.09 2.97
CA GLY A 315 -5.79 13.66 4.33
C GLY A 315 -6.71 14.24 5.42
N PRO A 316 -6.32 14.12 6.71
CA PRO A 316 -5.10 13.47 7.18
C PRO A 316 -5.10 11.97 6.86
N TRP A 317 -3.98 11.47 6.33
CA TRP A 317 -3.78 10.05 6.05
C TRP A 317 -3.37 9.31 7.32
N GLN A 318 -3.87 8.08 7.48
CA GLN A 318 -3.53 7.18 8.56
C GLN A 318 -3.08 5.84 7.96
N ARG A 319 -2.04 5.24 8.52
CA ARG A 319 -1.55 3.93 8.09
C ARG A 319 -2.44 2.83 8.63
N PHE A 320 -2.68 1.75 7.91
CA PHE A 320 -3.27 0.54 8.50
C PHE A 320 -2.45 -0.71 8.18
N THR A 321 -2.84 -1.85 8.77
CA THR A 321 -2.08 -3.12 8.77
C THR A 321 -1.45 -3.43 7.41
N PRO A 322 -0.10 -3.43 7.29
CA PRO A 322 0.60 -3.78 6.06
C PRO A 322 0.52 -5.28 5.79
N LYS A 323 0.92 -5.70 4.58
CA LYS A 323 1.18 -7.12 4.28
C LYS A 323 2.66 -7.33 4.02
N ASP A 324 3.29 -8.21 4.79
CA ASP A 324 4.71 -8.53 4.65
C ASP A 324 4.90 -9.90 3.98
N PHE A 325 5.61 -9.92 2.85
CA PHE A 325 5.91 -11.12 2.09
C PHE A 325 7.31 -11.68 2.37
N GLY A 326 8.15 -10.94 3.09
CA GLY A 326 9.53 -11.30 3.37
C GLY A 326 10.48 -11.17 2.19
N GLY A 327 11.76 -11.34 2.48
CA GLY A 327 12.79 -11.54 1.47
C GLY A 327 12.57 -12.79 0.61
N TYR A 328 13.36 -12.86 -0.46
CA TYR A 328 13.32 -13.93 -1.46
C TYR A 328 13.98 -15.23 -0.98
N PRO A 329 13.65 -16.40 -1.57
CA PRO A 329 12.77 -16.58 -2.72
C PRO A 329 11.28 -16.50 -2.36
N TRP A 330 10.50 -15.91 -3.26
CA TRP A 330 9.05 -16.06 -3.25
C TRP A 330 8.61 -17.29 -4.04
N THR A 331 7.38 -17.73 -3.82
CA THR A 331 6.79 -18.90 -4.47
C THR A 331 5.47 -18.53 -5.13
N HIS A 332 4.89 -19.45 -5.91
CA HIS A 332 3.55 -19.26 -6.46
C HIS A 332 2.49 -19.07 -5.36
N ALA A 333 2.68 -19.67 -4.18
CA ALA A 333 1.77 -19.54 -3.05
C ALA A 333 1.98 -18.26 -2.24
N LYS A 334 3.21 -17.73 -2.21
CA LYS A 334 3.58 -16.53 -1.46
C LYS A 334 4.46 -15.62 -2.31
N HIS A 335 3.92 -14.52 -2.77
CA HIS A 335 4.67 -13.50 -3.49
C HIS A 335 4.00 -12.15 -3.32
N GLY A 336 4.81 -11.11 -3.12
CA GLY A 336 4.37 -9.73 -3.21
C GLY A 336 4.27 -9.30 -4.67
N GLY A 337 4.74 -8.10 -4.93
CA GLY A 337 4.78 -7.47 -6.23
C GLY A 337 5.03 -5.98 -6.04
N TYR A 338 4.79 -5.20 -7.07
CA TYR A 338 4.98 -3.76 -7.01
C TYR A 338 3.90 -3.01 -7.78
N ALA A 339 3.92 -1.68 -7.66
CA ALA A 339 2.96 -0.75 -8.26
C ALA A 339 1.51 -1.15 -7.96
N THR A 340 1.23 -1.41 -6.68
CA THR A 340 -0.04 -1.97 -6.24
C THR A 340 -1.20 -1.01 -6.51
N THR A 341 -2.31 -1.54 -7.03
CA THR A 341 -3.54 -0.76 -7.26
C THR A 341 -4.78 -1.55 -6.84
N ILE A 342 -5.90 -0.85 -6.61
CA ILE A 342 -7.23 -1.47 -6.39
C ILE A 342 -8.16 -0.94 -7.49
N PRO A 343 -8.44 -1.74 -8.54
CA PRO A 343 -9.37 -1.34 -9.59
C PRO A 343 -10.78 -1.14 -9.01
N SER A 344 -11.33 0.06 -9.10
CA SER A 344 -12.64 0.39 -8.51
C SER A 344 -13.79 -0.49 -9.00
N LYS A 345 -13.69 -1.01 -10.24
CA LYS A 345 -14.67 -1.96 -10.81
C LYS A 345 -14.81 -3.24 -9.95
N TYR A 346 -13.74 -3.64 -9.27
CA TYR A 346 -13.67 -4.91 -8.54
C TYR A 346 -13.82 -4.73 -7.03
N ILE A 347 -14.35 -3.58 -6.61
CA ILE A 347 -14.80 -3.34 -5.23
C ILE A 347 -16.24 -3.86 -5.10
N SER A 348 -16.47 -4.72 -4.11
CA SER A 348 -17.80 -5.23 -3.78
C SER A 348 -18.77 -4.12 -3.38
N ALA A 349 -20.07 -4.40 -3.46
CA ALA A 349 -21.12 -3.40 -3.20
C ALA A 349 -21.07 -2.79 -1.80
N ASP A 350 -20.60 -3.54 -0.79
CA ASP A 350 -20.41 -3.05 0.58
C ASP A 350 -19.02 -2.45 0.84
N GLY A 351 -18.14 -2.49 -0.17
CA GLY A 351 -16.78 -1.99 -0.12
C GLY A 351 -15.81 -2.85 0.69
N ARG A 352 -16.25 -3.96 1.29
CA ARG A 352 -15.43 -4.73 2.24
C ARG A 352 -14.51 -5.73 1.54
N ASN A 353 -14.91 -6.23 0.38
CA ASN A 353 -14.12 -7.14 -0.44
C ASN A 353 -13.64 -6.42 -1.70
N MET A 354 -12.36 -6.57 -2.03
CA MET A 354 -11.71 -5.90 -3.15
C MET A 354 -10.70 -6.85 -3.79
N TRP A 355 -10.31 -6.53 -5.02
CA TRP A 355 -9.17 -7.15 -5.67
C TRP A 355 -8.01 -6.17 -5.74
N LEU A 356 -6.86 -6.60 -5.23
CA LEU A 356 -5.61 -5.85 -5.27
C LEU A 356 -4.79 -6.36 -6.45
N GLN A 357 -4.44 -5.45 -7.35
CA GLN A 357 -3.56 -5.72 -8.47
C GLN A 357 -2.11 -5.50 -8.05
N SER A 358 -1.26 -6.46 -8.41
CA SER A 358 0.20 -6.40 -8.25
C SER A 358 0.83 -7.40 -9.22
N ASN A 359 2.09 -7.23 -9.59
CA ASN A 359 2.80 -8.16 -10.46
C ASN A 359 4.24 -8.35 -9.99
N VAL A 360 4.88 -9.45 -10.42
CA VAL A 360 6.26 -9.78 -10.05
C VAL A 360 7.09 -9.99 -11.32
N CYS A 361 8.12 -9.16 -11.51
CA CYS A 361 9.10 -9.43 -12.56
C CYS A 361 10.03 -10.57 -12.14
N PRO A 362 10.30 -11.55 -13.02
CA PRO A 362 11.37 -12.51 -12.78
C PRO A 362 12.74 -11.84 -12.53
N CYS A 363 12.96 -10.69 -13.17
CA CYS A 363 14.15 -9.87 -13.00
C CYS A 363 14.31 -9.26 -11.60
N GLY A 364 13.21 -9.12 -10.84
CA GLY A 364 13.23 -8.61 -9.46
C GLY A 364 13.64 -9.66 -8.43
N GLY A 365 13.80 -10.94 -8.81
CA GLY A 365 14.25 -11.99 -7.90
C GLY A 365 13.18 -12.60 -6.99
N GLY A 366 11.91 -12.22 -7.17
CA GLY A 366 10.75 -12.75 -6.47
C GLY A 366 10.43 -14.20 -6.82
N ILE A 367 9.77 -14.38 -7.96
CA ILE A 367 9.43 -15.69 -8.51
C ILE A 367 10.32 -15.89 -9.75
N SER A 368 10.90 -17.07 -9.91
CA SER A 368 11.87 -17.34 -10.98
C SER A 368 11.27 -17.41 -12.39
N ASP A 369 9.97 -17.71 -12.47
CA ASP A 369 9.21 -17.77 -13.72
C ASP A 369 8.24 -16.58 -13.83
N ARG A 370 7.49 -16.48 -14.92
CA ARG A 370 6.61 -15.34 -15.21
C ARG A 370 5.21 -15.54 -14.66
N TRP A 371 5.06 -16.39 -13.63
CA TRP A 371 3.78 -16.80 -13.07
C TRP A 371 2.83 -15.63 -12.76
N ALA A 372 3.37 -14.54 -12.19
CA ALA A 372 2.62 -13.35 -11.83
C ALA A 372 3.09 -12.08 -12.57
N TYR A 373 3.74 -12.22 -13.73
CA TYR A 373 4.18 -11.08 -14.55
C TYR A 373 3.09 -10.67 -15.56
N THR A 374 1.91 -10.38 -15.01
CA THR A 374 0.66 -10.05 -15.70
C THR A 374 -0.22 -9.15 -14.82
N PHE A 375 -1.40 -8.73 -15.28
CA PHE A 375 -2.44 -8.09 -14.46
C PHE A 375 -2.97 -9.08 -13.42
N SER A 376 -2.17 -9.34 -12.39
CA SER A 376 -2.44 -10.37 -11.39
C SER A 376 -3.20 -9.75 -10.22
N LEU A 377 -4.21 -10.46 -9.76
CA LEU A 377 -5.16 -10.04 -8.75
C LEU A 377 -5.14 -11.01 -7.57
N ARG A 378 -5.13 -10.44 -6.37
CA ARG A 378 -5.29 -11.13 -5.09
C ARG A 378 -6.44 -10.53 -4.30
N ARG A 379 -7.04 -11.28 -3.38
CA ARG A 379 -8.14 -10.75 -2.58
C ARG A 379 -7.61 -9.89 -1.45
N MET A 380 -8.36 -8.83 -1.18
CA MET A 380 -8.22 -7.98 -0.02
C MET A 380 -9.59 -7.85 0.65
N ALA A 381 -9.65 -8.06 1.96
CA ALA A 381 -10.86 -7.87 2.74
C ALA A 381 -10.61 -6.91 3.91
N LEU A 382 -11.47 -5.92 4.06
CA LEU A 382 -11.41 -4.88 5.08
C LEU A 382 -12.73 -4.84 5.85
N THR A 383 -12.65 -4.93 7.17
CA THR A 383 -13.82 -4.72 8.04
C THR A 383 -13.68 -3.40 8.79
N PRO A 384 -14.57 -2.43 8.57
CA PRO A 384 -14.61 -1.22 9.39
C PRO A 384 -14.86 -1.53 10.86
N SER A 385 -14.16 -0.81 11.74
CA SER A 385 -14.38 -0.84 13.17
C SER A 385 -15.76 -0.32 13.50
N VAL A 386 -16.52 -1.10 14.27
CA VAL A 386 -17.80 -0.70 14.86
C VAL A 386 -17.69 -0.83 16.37
N PRO A 387 -18.04 0.21 17.16
CA PRO A 387 -18.09 0.08 18.61
C PRO A 387 -18.93 -1.12 19.02
N SER A 388 -18.37 -1.96 19.90
CA SER A 388 -19.03 -3.19 20.33
C SER A 388 -18.74 -3.46 21.80
N THR A 389 -19.75 -3.94 22.52
CA THR A 389 -19.60 -4.47 23.87
C THR A 389 -19.41 -5.99 23.78
N PRO A 390 -18.41 -6.57 24.47
CA PRO A 390 -18.24 -8.02 24.52
C PRO A 390 -19.47 -8.72 25.08
N GLY A 391 -20.06 -9.61 24.28
CA GLY A 391 -21.25 -10.38 24.66
C GLY A 391 -20.97 -11.83 25.05
N ASN A 392 -19.71 -12.28 25.00
CA ASN A 392 -19.36 -13.66 25.35
C ASN A 392 -19.21 -13.84 26.86
N GLY A 393 -19.83 -14.90 27.39
CA GLY A 393 -19.59 -15.40 28.74
C GLY A 393 -18.40 -16.36 28.81
N LEU A 394 -18.10 -16.82 30.02
CA LEU A 394 -17.07 -17.83 30.27
C LEU A 394 -17.44 -19.14 29.56
N ASP A 395 -16.55 -19.64 28.72
CA ASP A 395 -16.71 -20.90 28.01
C ASP A 395 -15.34 -21.49 27.69
N ALA A 396 -14.98 -22.55 28.42
CA ALA A 396 -13.71 -23.22 28.25
C ALA A 396 -13.57 -23.91 26.88
N ALA A 397 -14.65 -24.29 26.21
CA ALA A 397 -14.57 -24.96 24.91
C ALA A 397 -14.52 -23.99 23.72
N ARG A 398 -14.86 -22.71 23.94
CA ARG A 398 -15.00 -21.72 22.86
C ARG A 398 -13.68 -21.05 22.49
N ASN A 399 -13.03 -21.56 21.44
CA ASN A 399 -11.86 -20.90 20.85
C ASN A 399 -12.27 -19.66 20.06
N LEU A 400 -11.99 -18.49 20.62
CA LEU A 400 -12.31 -17.18 20.04
C LEU A 400 -11.57 -16.94 18.72
N SER A 401 -10.43 -17.60 18.48
CA SER A 401 -9.71 -17.52 17.20
C SER A 401 -10.50 -18.10 16.02
N ARG A 402 -11.59 -18.85 16.29
CA ARG A 402 -12.47 -19.46 15.28
C ARG A 402 -13.79 -18.73 15.10
N GLU A 403 -13.99 -17.62 15.79
CA GLU A 403 -15.22 -16.84 15.66
C GLU A 403 -15.36 -16.31 14.23
N ALA A 404 -16.61 -16.15 13.77
CA ALA A 404 -16.87 -15.61 12.44
C ALA A 404 -16.20 -14.25 12.23
N GLY A 405 -15.49 -14.11 11.11
CA GLY A 405 -14.76 -12.89 10.76
C GLY A 405 -13.39 -12.73 11.45
N SER A 406 -12.94 -13.72 12.21
CA SER A 406 -11.57 -13.74 12.75
C SER A 406 -10.54 -13.68 11.61
N VAL A 407 -9.54 -12.82 11.76
CA VAL A 407 -8.42 -12.69 10.81
C VAL A 407 -7.13 -12.90 11.57
N ALA A 408 -6.38 -13.94 11.18
CA ALA A 408 -5.05 -14.19 11.71
C ALA A 408 -4.11 -13.02 11.38
N ILE A 409 -3.19 -12.73 12.31
CA ILE A 409 -2.17 -11.71 12.12
C ILE A 409 -0.79 -12.27 12.45
N GLU A 410 0.19 -11.75 11.72
CA GLU A 410 1.56 -12.22 11.71
C GLU A 410 2.53 -11.04 11.56
N ARG A 411 3.80 -11.28 11.89
CA ARG A 411 4.89 -10.38 11.47
C ARG A 411 5.15 -10.52 9.97
N ALA A 412 5.26 -11.76 9.51
CA ALA A 412 5.40 -12.19 8.12
C ALA A 412 5.07 -13.69 8.06
N THR A 413 4.88 -14.22 6.85
CA THR A 413 4.83 -15.67 6.61
C THR A 413 6.00 -16.09 5.75
N HIS A 414 6.69 -17.16 6.10
CA HIS A 414 7.75 -17.72 5.26
C HIS A 414 7.15 -18.52 4.09
N PHE A 415 6.11 -19.33 4.32
CA PHE A 415 5.53 -20.18 3.28
C PHE A 415 4.21 -19.65 2.69
N GLY A 416 3.61 -18.63 3.32
CA GLY A 416 2.32 -18.05 2.89
C GLY A 416 1.11 -18.85 3.38
N GLN A 417 1.31 -19.71 4.37
CA GLN A 417 0.29 -20.62 4.91
C GLN A 417 -0.13 -20.16 6.30
N LEU A 418 -0.81 -19.01 6.37
CA LEU A 418 -1.31 -18.50 7.64
C LEU A 418 -2.64 -19.15 8.04
N ILE A 419 -2.55 -20.38 8.56
CA ILE A 419 -3.66 -21.08 9.19
C ILE A 419 -3.28 -21.27 10.66
N LEU A 420 -3.84 -20.43 11.54
CA LEU A 420 -3.47 -20.45 12.96
C LEU A 420 -4.48 -21.14 13.87
N ALA A 421 -5.69 -21.44 13.42
CA ALA A 421 -6.76 -21.86 14.32
C ALA A 421 -7.61 -23.02 13.77
N ASP A 422 -7.03 -23.91 12.96
CA ASP A 422 -7.75 -25.06 12.37
C ASP A 422 -7.76 -26.30 13.29
N GLY A 423 -6.96 -26.30 14.35
CA GLY A 423 -6.83 -27.40 15.32
C GLY A 423 -5.71 -28.37 14.98
N ASN A 424 -5.01 -28.16 13.87
CA ASN A 424 -3.92 -29.01 13.45
C ASN A 424 -2.59 -28.51 14.01
N ARG A 425 -2.29 -28.95 15.23
CA ARG A 425 -1.04 -28.67 15.95
C ARG A 425 0.21 -29.34 15.38
N ALA A 426 0.10 -30.01 14.23
CA ALA A 426 1.24 -30.60 13.52
C ALA A 426 1.69 -29.77 12.30
N GLN A 427 0.93 -28.74 11.93
CA GLN A 427 1.35 -27.79 10.90
C GLN A 427 2.50 -26.91 11.37
N ASN A 428 3.11 -26.22 10.43
CA ASN A 428 4.19 -25.28 10.72
C ASN A 428 4.15 -24.11 9.73
N GLU A 429 4.12 -22.91 10.27
CA GLU A 429 4.54 -21.69 9.60
C GLU A 429 5.60 -21.01 10.47
N ASP A 430 6.43 -20.20 9.86
CA ASP A 430 7.37 -19.34 10.59
C ASP A 430 7.43 -17.95 9.97
N ASP A 431 7.91 -16.98 10.73
CA ASP A 431 8.02 -15.60 10.27
C ASP A 431 9.42 -15.27 9.75
N TRP A 432 10.20 -16.27 9.31
CA TRP A 432 11.44 -15.97 8.62
C TRP A 432 11.16 -15.13 7.38
N ASN A 433 11.85 -14.00 7.29
CA ASN A 433 11.60 -12.98 6.29
C ASN A 433 12.89 -12.33 5.78
N ASP A 434 14.06 -12.92 6.05
CA ASP A 434 15.41 -12.39 5.74
C ASP A 434 15.78 -11.10 6.51
N GLU A 435 14.87 -10.50 7.28
CA GLU A 435 15.16 -9.39 8.18
C GLU A 435 15.67 -9.89 9.54
N ARG A 436 16.76 -9.29 10.02
CA ARG A 436 17.21 -9.39 11.40
C ARG A 436 16.34 -8.54 12.31
N LYS A 437 15.13 -9.02 12.59
CA LYS A 437 14.05 -8.24 13.21
C LYS A 437 14.08 -8.27 14.75
N PRO A 438 13.74 -7.15 15.41
CA PRO A 438 13.74 -7.07 16.87
C PRO A 438 12.50 -7.70 17.53
N LEU A 439 11.43 -7.89 16.74
CA LEU A 439 10.13 -8.37 17.21
C LEU A 439 9.50 -9.35 16.22
N SER A 440 8.82 -10.33 16.78
CA SER A 440 7.98 -11.32 16.11
C SER A 440 6.63 -11.37 16.83
N TRP A 441 5.55 -11.64 16.11
CA TRP A 441 4.22 -11.81 16.70
C TRP A 441 3.31 -12.72 15.88
N TRP A 442 2.37 -13.33 16.60
CA TRP A 442 1.28 -14.14 16.06
C TRP A 442 0.00 -13.84 16.82
N GLY A 443 -1.13 -13.80 16.13
CA GLY A 443 -2.39 -13.52 16.80
C GLY A 443 -3.61 -13.55 15.90
N VAL A 444 -4.67 -12.93 16.39
CA VAL A 444 -5.94 -12.80 15.69
C VAL A 444 -6.56 -11.44 15.98
N THR A 445 -7.27 -10.89 14.99
CA THR A 445 -8.15 -9.73 15.11
C THR A 445 -9.58 -10.12 14.77
N TRP A 446 -10.54 -9.37 15.30
CA TRP A 446 -11.96 -9.66 15.20
C TRP A 446 -12.75 -8.44 14.73
N PRO A 447 -13.93 -8.65 14.12
CA PRO A 447 -14.83 -7.55 13.74
C PRO A 447 -15.56 -6.92 14.94
N ARG A 448 -15.43 -7.51 16.13
CA ARG A 448 -16.04 -7.05 17.39
C ARG A 448 -15.17 -7.45 18.58
N ALA A 449 -15.41 -6.81 19.71
CA ALA A 449 -14.71 -7.10 20.95
C ALA A 449 -15.21 -8.39 21.64
N TYR A 450 -14.28 -9.13 22.23
CA TYR A 450 -14.55 -10.28 23.08
C TYR A 450 -13.92 -10.10 24.46
N ASN A 451 -14.54 -10.67 25.50
CA ASN A 451 -13.90 -10.94 26.78
C ASN A 451 -12.92 -12.08 26.58
N LEU A 452 -11.74 -12.01 27.19
CA LEU A 452 -10.71 -13.03 27.14
C LEU A 452 -9.76 -12.91 28.32
N ASN A 453 -9.15 -14.04 28.68
CA ASN A 453 -8.16 -14.12 29.76
C ASN A 453 -7.10 -15.19 29.54
N GLN A 454 -7.11 -15.87 28.38
CA GLN A 454 -6.17 -16.92 28.07
C GLN A 454 -5.84 -16.98 26.58
N VAL A 455 -4.57 -17.25 26.28
CA VAL A 455 -4.06 -17.60 24.95
C VAL A 455 -3.29 -18.92 25.05
N VAL A 456 -3.48 -19.82 24.08
CA VAL A 456 -2.63 -21.01 23.90
C VAL A 456 -1.85 -20.83 22.62
N TYR A 457 -0.53 -20.82 22.73
CA TYR A 457 0.40 -20.75 21.60
C TYR A 457 1.11 -22.09 21.48
N THR A 458 0.88 -22.78 20.36
CA THR A 458 1.61 -24.00 20.02
C THR A 458 2.74 -23.63 19.08
N THR A 459 3.97 -23.86 19.53
CA THR A 459 5.18 -23.61 18.72
C THR A 459 5.19 -24.46 17.47
N GLY A 460 5.74 -23.89 16.39
CA GLY A 460 6.12 -24.65 15.20
C GLY A 460 7.49 -25.31 15.36
N LYS A 461 8.13 -25.61 14.24
CA LYS A 461 9.45 -26.24 14.12
C LYS A 461 10.55 -25.33 14.68
N MET A 462 11.47 -25.93 15.44
CA MET A 462 12.72 -25.31 15.85
C MET A 462 13.82 -25.57 14.82
N PHE A 463 14.66 -24.57 14.56
CA PHE A 463 15.78 -24.65 13.64
C PHE A 463 17.09 -24.33 14.38
N GLY A 464 18.24 -24.51 13.71
CA GLY A 464 19.53 -24.16 14.32
C GLY A 464 19.73 -22.65 14.49
N ASP A 465 18.98 -21.86 13.73
CA ASP A 465 19.13 -20.42 13.56
C ASP A 465 17.87 -19.61 13.90
N GLY A 466 16.80 -20.27 14.38
CA GLY A 466 15.59 -19.61 14.87
C GLY A 466 14.43 -20.56 15.15
N GLY A 467 13.25 -19.99 15.39
CA GLY A 467 11.99 -20.71 15.64
C GLY A 467 11.41 -20.53 17.04
N TRP A 468 12.10 -19.84 17.94
CA TRP A 468 11.68 -19.60 19.34
C TRP A 468 11.74 -18.11 19.71
N PHE A 469 11.06 -17.70 20.78
CA PHE A 469 11.27 -16.37 21.37
C PHE A 469 12.51 -16.36 22.29
N ALA A 470 13.40 -15.38 22.12
CA ALA A 470 14.62 -15.20 22.92
C ALA A 470 14.35 -14.74 24.37
N SER A 471 13.12 -14.31 24.65
CA SER A 471 12.63 -13.96 25.97
C SER A 471 11.22 -14.55 26.16
N ALA A 472 10.73 -14.61 27.40
CA ALA A 472 9.36 -15.05 27.64
C ALA A 472 8.42 -14.08 26.89
N PRO A 473 7.59 -14.56 25.95
CA PRO A 473 6.83 -13.65 25.12
C PRO A 473 5.70 -13.02 25.94
N ARG A 474 5.35 -11.80 25.56
CA ARG A 474 4.23 -11.05 26.14
C ARG A 474 2.93 -11.41 25.42
N VAL A 475 1.81 -11.14 26.05
CA VAL A 475 0.50 -11.13 25.41
C VAL A 475 -0.02 -9.70 25.37
N GLN A 476 -0.53 -9.29 24.21
CA GLN A 476 -1.17 -8.00 24.02
C GLN A 476 -2.60 -8.17 23.57
N VAL A 477 -3.48 -7.30 24.06
CA VAL A 477 -4.87 -7.17 23.60
C VAL A 477 -5.03 -5.84 22.87
N ARG A 478 -5.74 -5.86 21.74
CA ARG A 478 -6.07 -4.66 20.96
C ARG A 478 -7.41 -4.10 21.39
N ARG A 479 -7.47 -2.78 21.59
CA ARG A 479 -8.71 -2.04 21.85
C ARG A 479 -8.70 -0.76 21.04
N GLY A 480 -9.67 -0.61 20.13
CA GLY A 480 -9.82 0.62 19.34
C GLY A 480 -8.55 0.98 18.56
N GLY A 481 -7.88 -0.02 17.97
CA GLY A 481 -6.63 0.18 17.24
C GLY A 481 -5.35 0.02 18.06
N VAL A 482 -5.41 0.14 19.38
CA VAL A 482 -4.21 0.21 20.24
C VAL A 482 -3.92 -1.14 20.88
N TRP A 483 -2.69 -1.64 20.71
CA TRP A 483 -2.19 -2.83 21.39
C TRP A 483 -1.64 -2.49 22.78
N THR A 484 -2.05 -3.23 23.81
CA THR A 484 -1.58 -3.03 25.19
C THR A 484 -1.25 -4.37 25.84
N ASP A 485 -0.17 -4.42 26.61
CA ASP A 485 0.21 -5.61 27.38
C ASP A 485 -0.88 -5.97 28.40
N VAL A 486 -1.15 -7.27 28.55
CA VAL A 486 -2.09 -7.77 29.56
C VAL A 486 -1.48 -7.71 30.97
N VAL A 487 -2.35 -7.62 31.98
CA VAL A 487 -1.94 -7.57 33.40
C VAL A 487 -2.06 -8.96 34.04
N GLY A 488 -1.11 -9.31 34.92
CA GLY A 488 -1.12 -10.59 35.63
C GLY A 488 -0.79 -11.79 34.74
N LEU A 489 0.03 -11.57 33.70
CA LEU A 489 0.45 -12.63 32.78
C LEU A 489 1.21 -13.74 33.52
N SER A 490 0.81 -14.97 33.28
CA SER A 490 1.47 -16.19 33.72
C SER A 490 1.52 -17.19 32.55
N THR A 491 2.57 -18.01 32.50
CA THR A 491 2.77 -18.99 31.42
C THR A 491 2.98 -20.38 32.01
N SER A 492 2.25 -21.37 31.49
CA SER A 492 2.38 -22.77 31.87
C SER A 492 2.46 -23.69 30.64
N PRO A 493 3.50 -24.55 30.53
CA PRO A 493 4.72 -24.53 31.34
C PRO A 493 5.50 -23.22 31.15
N ALA A 494 6.53 -22.97 31.98
CA ALA A 494 7.40 -21.80 31.78
C ALA A 494 8.07 -21.86 30.40
N TYR A 495 8.11 -20.72 29.68
CA TYR A 495 8.73 -20.67 28.37
C TYR A 495 10.27 -20.62 28.50
N PRO A 496 11.03 -21.57 27.90
CA PRO A 496 12.45 -21.76 28.18
C PRO A 496 13.40 -20.81 27.43
N THR A 497 12.85 -19.80 26.72
CA THR A 497 13.56 -18.69 26.05
C THR A 497 14.73 -19.12 25.14
N SER A 498 14.65 -20.32 24.59
CA SER A 498 15.67 -20.99 23.78
C SER A 498 14.99 -22.02 22.86
N SER A 499 15.76 -22.69 21.99
CA SER A 499 15.26 -23.80 21.16
C SER A 499 14.68 -24.97 21.97
N ALA A 500 14.95 -25.03 23.29
CA ALA A 500 14.29 -25.95 24.20
C ALA A 500 12.76 -25.73 24.29
N ALA A 501 12.24 -24.63 23.71
CA ALA A 501 10.81 -24.42 23.55
C ALA A 501 10.13 -25.60 22.83
N GLY A 502 10.88 -26.26 21.94
CA GLY A 502 10.51 -27.53 21.33
C GLY A 502 9.44 -27.39 20.25
N THR A 503 9.43 -28.33 19.31
CA THR A 503 8.45 -28.37 18.21
C THR A 503 7.09 -28.85 18.70
N ASN A 504 6.01 -28.19 18.24
CA ASN A 504 4.62 -28.56 18.52
C ASN A 504 4.30 -28.63 20.02
N ARG A 505 4.86 -27.70 20.79
CA ARG A 505 4.63 -27.60 22.24
C ARG A 505 3.70 -26.44 22.54
N ALA A 506 2.65 -26.73 23.31
CA ALA A 506 1.67 -25.73 23.72
C ALA A 506 2.12 -25.01 24.99
N TYR A 507 2.06 -23.69 24.95
CA TYR A 507 2.28 -22.80 26.09
C TYR A 507 0.99 -22.02 26.34
N THR A 508 0.46 -22.16 27.55
CA THR A 508 -0.78 -21.47 27.96
C THR A 508 -0.42 -20.21 28.72
N PHE A 509 -0.83 -19.08 28.19
CA PHE A 509 -0.70 -17.75 28.77
C PHE A 509 -2.03 -17.36 29.41
N SER A 510 -2.07 -17.23 30.73
CA SER A 510 -3.26 -16.78 31.47
C SER A 510 -3.00 -15.40 32.07
N PHE A 511 -4.02 -14.55 32.06
CA PHE A 511 -3.93 -13.16 32.52
C PHE A 511 -5.24 -12.69 33.15
N THR A 512 -5.22 -11.52 33.76
CA THR A 512 -6.43 -10.92 34.36
C THR A 512 -7.50 -10.72 33.27
N PRO A 513 -8.77 -11.07 33.53
CA PRO A 513 -9.86 -10.83 32.59
C PRO A 513 -9.87 -9.43 32.00
N THR A 514 -10.00 -9.38 30.68
CA THR A 514 -9.92 -8.16 29.87
C THR A 514 -10.81 -8.35 28.64
N SER A 515 -10.94 -7.31 27.81
CA SER A 515 -11.64 -7.40 26.53
C SER A 515 -10.93 -6.66 25.42
N GLY A 516 -11.19 -7.02 24.16
CA GLY A 516 -10.61 -6.36 22.99
C GLY A 516 -11.04 -6.96 21.66
N ASP A 517 -10.68 -6.28 20.58
CA ASP A 517 -10.95 -6.65 19.19
C ASP A 517 -9.74 -7.32 18.51
N GLY A 518 -8.73 -7.69 19.28
CA GLY A 518 -7.63 -8.55 18.85
C GLY A 518 -6.76 -9.00 20.01
N VAL A 519 -6.00 -10.06 19.80
CA VAL A 519 -5.01 -10.58 20.75
C VAL A 519 -3.80 -11.14 20.02
N ARG A 520 -2.59 -10.95 20.56
CA ARG A 520 -1.35 -11.51 20.00
C ARG A 520 -0.36 -11.92 21.08
N VAL A 521 0.47 -12.90 20.75
CA VAL A 521 1.73 -13.19 21.43
C VAL A 521 2.83 -12.43 20.70
N ILE A 522 3.71 -11.75 21.44
CA ILE A 522 4.75 -10.89 20.87
C ILE A 522 6.03 -10.92 21.71
N GLY A 523 7.19 -10.93 21.05
CA GLY A 523 8.47 -10.90 21.74
C GLY A 523 9.65 -10.81 20.78
N THR A 524 10.86 -10.75 21.34
CA THR A 524 12.08 -10.82 20.55
C THR A 524 12.28 -12.24 20.05
N PRO A 525 12.40 -12.47 18.74
CA PRO A 525 12.71 -13.79 18.21
C PRO A 525 14.16 -14.17 18.49
N GLY A 526 14.41 -15.46 18.66
CA GLY A 526 15.73 -16.02 18.94
C GLY A 526 16.45 -16.52 17.68
N GLY A 527 17.68 -16.98 17.91
CA GLY A 527 18.56 -17.49 16.86
C GLY A 527 19.23 -16.39 16.04
N THR A 528 20.12 -16.81 15.14
CA THR A 528 20.89 -15.89 14.30
C THR A 528 20.07 -15.30 13.17
N GLN A 529 18.93 -15.87 12.80
CA GLN A 529 18.04 -15.35 11.75
C GLN A 529 16.76 -14.70 12.34
N THR A 530 16.64 -14.62 13.67
CA THR A 530 15.62 -13.83 14.37
C THR A 530 14.20 -14.08 13.85
N PHE A 531 13.73 -15.32 13.90
CA PHE A 531 12.35 -15.67 13.57
C PHE A 531 11.74 -16.60 14.63
N THR A 532 10.41 -16.66 14.68
CA THR A 532 9.66 -17.65 15.48
C THR A 532 8.77 -18.50 14.59
N SER A 533 8.40 -19.69 15.08
CA SER A 533 7.56 -20.63 14.35
C SER A 533 6.28 -20.93 15.13
N ILE A 534 5.18 -21.14 14.43
CA ILE A 534 3.87 -21.43 15.01
C ILE A 534 3.20 -22.63 14.33
N ALA A 535 2.45 -23.40 15.13
CA ALA A 535 1.60 -24.48 14.65
C ALA A 535 0.10 -24.20 14.92
N GLU A 536 -0.23 -23.53 16.04
CA GLU A 536 -1.62 -23.20 16.40
C GLU A 536 -1.66 -22.00 17.36
N PHE A 537 -2.68 -21.16 17.25
CA PHE A 537 -3.02 -20.03 18.09
C PHE A 537 -4.49 -20.09 18.52
N GLU A 538 -4.71 -20.14 19.83
CA GLU A 538 -6.05 -20.24 20.40
C GLU A 538 -6.25 -19.14 21.46
N ALA A 539 -7.44 -18.57 21.52
CA ALA A 539 -7.80 -17.54 22.49
C ALA A 539 -9.11 -17.92 23.21
N TYR A 540 -9.18 -17.67 24.51
CA TYR A 540 -10.30 -18.13 25.33
C TYR A 540 -10.70 -17.13 26.42
N TYR A 541 -11.94 -17.29 26.89
CA TYR A 541 -12.43 -16.71 28.14
C TYR A 541 -12.89 -17.83 29.06
N ARG A 542 -12.07 -18.16 30.08
CA ARG A 542 -12.25 -19.35 30.92
C ARG A 542 -12.24 -19.06 32.41
#